data_AF-A0A388LVY8-F1
#
_entry.id   AF-A0A388LVY8-F1
#
_cell.length_a   1.000
_cell.length_b   1.000
_cell.length_c   1.000
_cell.angle_alpha   90.00
_cell.angle_beta   90.00
_cell.angle_gamma   90.00
#
_symmetry.space_group_name_H-M   'P 1'
#
loop_
_entity.id
_entity.type
_entity.pdbx_description
1 polymer ?
#
loop_
_entity_poly.entity_id
_entity_poly.type
_entity_poly.pdbx_seq_one_letter_code
_entity_poly.pdbx_strand_id
1 'polypeptide(L)'
;VADPVVSFCETVVEASSLRCFAETPNKKNKLTMLADPLEKGLAEDIENGVVSIDWPTRKLSDFFMTKYDWDILAARSIWAFGPDKQLYCNLLFYVTLTSLWHKCLIVRLV
;
A
#
# COMPACT_ATOMS: atom_id res chain seq x y z
N VAL A 1 -28.68 27.48 6.97
CA VAL A 1 -27.99 26.42 7.73
C VAL A 1 -28.27 25.13 7.02
N ALA A 2 -27.23 24.42 6.58
CA ALA A 2 -27.37 23.11 5.94
C ALA A 2 -27.31 22.01 7.00
N ASP A 3 -27.92 20.87 6.71
CA ASP A 3 -27.85 19.71 7.58
C ASP A 3 -26.41 19.20 7.70
N PRO A 4 -25.99 18.70 8.88
CA PRO A 4 -24.64 18.21 9.09
C PRO A 4 -24.36 17.00 8.18
N VAL A 5 -23.17 16.99 7.58
CA VAL A 5 -22.69 15.91 6.71
C VAL A 5 -21.46 15.24 7.32
N VAL A 6 -21.25 13.98 6.95
CA VAL A 6 -20.09 13.18 7.35
C VAL A 6 -19.22 12.84 6.14
N SER A 7 -17.93 12.62 6.37
CA SER A 7 -16.99 12.13 5.38
C SER A 7 -17.03 10.60 5.32
N PHE A 8 -17.06 10.04 4.12
CA PHE A 8 -16.93 8.60 3.90
C PHE A 8 -15.49 8.26 3.50
N CYS A 9 -15.06 7.06 3.86
CA CYS A 9 -13.82 6.44 3.40
C CYS A 9 -14.16 5.21 2.55
N GLU A 10 -13.28 4.86 1.62
CA GLU A 10 -13.42 3.70 0.74
C GLU A 10 -12.47 2.58 1.19
N THR A 11 -12.89 1.33 0.97
CA THR A 11 -12.12 0.13 1.34
C THR A 11 -12.19 -0.96 0.28
N VAL A 12 -11.19 -1.83 0.28
CA VAL A 12 -11.15 -3.05 -0.53
C VAL A 12 -11.21 -4.27 0.39
N VAL A 13 -12.17 -5.17 0.11
CA VAL A 13 -12.39 -6.37 0.92
C VAL A 13 -11.69 -7.61 0.32
N GLU A 14 -11.52 -7.64 -0.99
CA GLU A 14 -10.96 -8.78 -1.72
C GLU A 14 -9.87 -8.32 -2.69
N ALA A 15 -8.87 -9.18 -2.89
CA ALA A 15 -7.83 -8.99 -3.89
C ALA A 15 -8.42 -8.74 -5.28
N SER A 16 -7.83 -7.78 -6.01
CA SER A 16 -8.28 -7.46 -7.37
C SER A 16 -8.10 -8.67 -8.29
N SER A 17 -9.21 -9.07 -8.93
CA SER A 17 -9.24 -10.19 -9.88
C SER A 17 -8.47 -9.90 -11.17
N LEU A 18 -8.31 -8.62 -11.52
CA LEU A 18 -7.62 -8.17 -12.71
C LEU A 18 -6.49 -7.20 -12.36
N ARG A 19 -5.39 -7.32 -13.10
CA ARG A 19 -4.27 -6.37 -13.04
C ARG A 19 -4.65 -5.12 -13.83
N CYS A 20 -4.87 -4.02 -13.13
CA CYS A 20 -5.07 -2.73 -13.75
C CYS A 20 -3.76 -2.23 -14.33
N PHE A 21 -3.78 -1.59 -15.50
CA PHE A 21 -2.60 -0.94 -16.05
C PHE A 21 -2.94 0.45 -16.58
N ALA A 22 -1.99 1.36 -16.45
CA ALA A 22 -2.02 2.68 -17.03
C ALA A 22 -0.82 2.84 -17.96
N GLU A 23 -1.05 3.41 -19.15
CA GLU A 23 0.00 3.69 -20.12
C GLU A 23 0.04 5.20 -20.39
N THR A 24 1.23 5.77 -20.42
CA THR A 24 1.40 7.19 -20.75
C THR A 24 1.03 7.45 -22.21
N PRO A 25 0.53 8.64 -22.58
CA PRO A 25 0.12 8.94 -23.97
C PRO A 25 1.23 8.75 -25.01
N ASN A 26 2.49 8.90 -24.61
CA ASN A 26 3.66 8.68 -25.47
C ASN A 26 4.05 7.19 -25.64
N LYS A 27 3.32 6.27 -25.01
CA LYS A 27 3.52 4.80 -25.04
C LYS A 27 4.88 4.31 -24.52
N LYS A 28 5.59 5.13 -23.74
CA LYS A 28 6.91 4.75 -23.20
C LYS A 28 6.84 4.11 -21.82
N ASN A 29 5.83 4.46 -21.03
CA ASN A 29 5.69 3.97 -19.66
C ASN A 29 4.37 3.24 -19.49
N LYS A 30 4.44 2.05 -18.91
CA LYS A 30 3.30 1.25 -18.49
C LYS A 30 3.44 0.90 -17.02
N LEU A 31 2.48 1.32 -16.20
CA LEU A 31 2.37 0.99 -14.80
C LEU A 31 1.30 -0.07 -14.63
N THR A 32 1.59 -1.13 -13.89
CA THR A 32 0.61 -2.17 -13.55
C THR A 32 0.39 -2.17 -12.05
N MET A 33 -0.86 -2.29 -11.61
CA MET A 33 -1.24 -2.25 -10.21
C MET A 33 -2.26 -3.35 -9.87
N LEU A 34 -2.13 -3.88 -8.66
CA LEU A 34 -3.12 -4.71 -7.98
C LEU A 34 -3.50 -4.05 -6.66
N ALA A 35 -4.75 -4.25 -6.24
CA ALA A 35 -5.24 -3.80 -4.95
C ALA A 35 -5.60 -5.01 -4.09
N ASP A 36 -5.11 -5.04 -2.86
CA ASP A 36 -5.40 -6.09 -1.88
C ASP A 36 -5.88 -5.45 -0.55
N PRO A 37 -6.69 -6.14 0.27
CA PRO A 37 -7.03 -5.65 1.60
C PRO A 37 -5.79 -5.52 2.50
N LEU A 38 -5.75 -4.50 3.36
CA LEU A 38 -4.78 -4.43 4.45
C LEU A 38 -5.03 -5.52 5.51
N GLU A 39 -3.97 -5.89 6.20
CA GLU A 39 -4.08 -6.78 7.36
C GLU A 39 -4.73 -6.05 8.54
N LYS A 40 -5.50 -6.80 9.33
CA LYS A 40 -6.20 -6.26 10.49
C LYS A 40 -5.20 -5.63 11.47
N GLY A 41 -5.50 -4.40 11.89
CA GLY A 41 -4.67 -3.63 12.83
C GLY A 41 -3.47 -2.92 12.20
N LEU A 42 -3.09 -3.19 10.95
CA LEU A 42 -2.02 -2.42 10.27
C LEU A 42 -2.45 -0.99 9.98
N ALA A 43 -3.65 -0.85 9.40
CA ALA A 43 -4.68 0.10 9.82
C ALA A 43 -4.28 1.13 10.89
N GLU A 44 -4.63 0.70 12.10
CA GLU A 44 -4.56 1.43 13.35
C GLU A 44 -3.12 1.72 13.75
N ASP A 45 -2.17 0.80 13.49
CA ASP A 45 -0.76 1.01 13.81
C ASP A 45 -0.14 2.16 13.00
N ILE A 46 -0.55 2.32 11.74
CA ILE A 46 -0.10 3.44 10.89
C ILE A 46 -0.74 4.75 11.39
N GLU A 47 -2.04 4.76 11.66
CA GLU A 47 -2.76 5.95 12.14
C GLU A 47 -2.30 6.41 13.54
N ASN A 48 -1.98 5.48 14.43
CA ASN A 48 -1.44 5.77 15.76
C ASN A 48 0.05 6.15 15.74
N GLY A 49 0.71 6.12 14.56
CA GLY A 49 2.13 6.44 14.41
C GLY A 49 3.08 5.41 15.04
N VAL A 50 2.62 4.17 15.25
CA VAL A 50 3.45 3.04 15.72
C VAL A 50 4.52 2.69 14.68
N VAL A 51 4.19 2.89 13.40
CA VAL A 51 5.11 2.75 12.26
C VAL A 51 5.19 4.05 11.47
N SER A 52 6.37 4.37 10.96
CA SER A 52 6.59 5.57 10.16
C SER A 52 7.48 5.25 8.95
N ILE A 53 7.14 5.84 7.81
CA ILE A 53 7.91 5.72 6.56
C ILE A 53 9.28 6.40 6.65
N ASP A 54 9.45 7.35 7.58
CA ASP A 54 10.72 8.07 7.78
C ASP A 54 11.76 7.20 8.53
N TRP A 55 11.38 6.01 9.00
CA TRP A 55 12.31 5.09 9.66
C TRP A 55 13.31 4.45 8.68
N PRO A 56 14.50 4.04 9.17
CA PRO A 56 15.42 3.24 8.37
C PRO A 56 14.74 1.97 7.85
N THR A 57 14.95 1.64 6.58
CA THR A 57 14.33 0.50 5.90
C THR A 57 14.52 -0.84 6.62
N ARG A 58 15.65 -1.04 7.33
CA ARG A 58 15.86 -2.21 8.20
C ARG A 58 14.85 -2.27 9.33
N LYS A 59 14.70 -1.18 10.08
CA LYS A 59 13.77 -1.10 11.21
C LYS A 59 12.32 -1.26 10.75
N LEU A 60 11.98 -0.64 9.62
CA LEU A 60 10.67 -0.82 8.99
C LEU A 60 10.44 -2.29 8.61
N SER A 61 11.39 -2.91 7.92
CA SER A 61 11.32 -4.32 7.53
C SER A 61 11.17 -5.25 8.72
N ASP A 62 11.94 -5.04 9.79
CA ASP A 62 11.89 -5.87 11.00
C ASP A 62 10.52 -5.77 11.69
N PHE A 63 9.90 -4.59 11.68
CA PHE A 63 8.55 -4.39 12.22
C PHE A 63 7.49 -5.20 11.46
N PHE A 64 7.49 -5.12 10.12
CA PHE A 64 6.55 -5.88 9.29
C PHE A 64 6.79 -7.39 9.35
N MET A 65 8.04 -7.83 9.46
CA MET A 65 8.36 -9.26 9.65
C MET A 65 7.88 -9.78 11.01
N THR A 66 8.12 -9.03 12.09
CA THR A 66 7.84 -9.51 13.46
C THR A 66 6.38 -9.43 13.86
N LYS A 67 5.66 -8.38 13.42
CA LYS A 67 4.26 -8.15 13.83
C LYS A 67 3.24 -8.72 12.85
N TYR A 68 3.58 -8.75 11.57
CA TYR A 68 2.66 -9.07 10.46
C TYR A 68 3.11 -10.28 9.61
N ASP A 69 4.24 -10.91 9.95
CA ASP A 69 4.80 -12.06 9.22
C ASP A 69 5.01 -11.81 7.71
N TRP A 70 5.36 -10.58 7.36
CA TRP A 70 5.66 -10.23 5.97
C TRP A 70 6.99 -10.85 5.54
N ASP A 71 7.05 -11.27 4.27
CA ASP A 71 8.31 -11.65 3.66
C ASP A 71 9.30 -10.46 3.61
N ILE A 72 10.58 -10.76 3.78
CA ILE A 72 11.65 -9.75 3.84
C ILE A 72 11.74 -8.92 2.54
N LEU A 73 11.38 -9.51 1.39
CA LEU A 73 11.40 -8.79 0.12
C LEU A 73 10.23 -7.81 0.03
N ALA A 74 9.03 -8.22 0.48
CA ALA A 74 7.84 -7.36 0.52
C ALA A 74 8.01 -6.22 1.54
N ALA A 75 8.52 -6.53 2.73
CA ALA A 75 8.72 -5.54 3.80
C ALA A 75 9.76 -4.47 3.41
N ARG A 76 10.76 -4.83 2.60
CA ARG A 76 11.77 -3.88 2.07
C ARG A 76 11.32 -3.11 0.84
N SER A 77 10.24 -3.54 0.19
CA SER A 77 9.75 -2.94 -1.05
C SER A 77 8.63 -1.91 -0.82
N ILE A 78 8.35 -1.57 0.44
CA ILE A 78 7.43 -0.49 0.84
C ILE A 78 8.00 0.85 0.38
N TRP A 79 7.19 1.64 -0.33
CA TRP A 79 7.60 2.92 -0.90
C TRP A 79 6.96 4.11 -0.19
N ALA A 80 5.68 3.98 0.20
CA ALA A 80 4.95 5.07 0.81
C ALA A 80 3.76 4.56 1.63
N PHE A 81 3.41 5.35 2.64
CA PHE A 81 2.08 5.39 3.25
C PHE A 81 1.36 6.64 2.72
N GLY A 82 0.05 6.62 2.52
CA GLY A 82 -0.68 7.82 2.10
C GLY A 82 -2.18 7.75 2.32
N PRO A 83 -2.96 8.78 1.92
CA PRO A 83 -2.60 10.07 1.29
C PRO A 83 -1.83 11.10 2.12
N ASP A 84 -1.86 11.04 3.45
CA ASP A 84 -1.06 11.92 4.33
C ASP A 84 -0.18 11.04 5.24
N LYS A 85 0.93 11.58 5.77
CA LYS A 85 1.96 10.81 6.47
C LYS A 85 1.46 10.04 7.70
N GLN A 86 0.31 10.42 8.26
CA GLN A 86 -0.22 9.87 9.51
C GLN A 86 -1.74 9.66 9.54
N LEU A 87 -2.52 10.27 8.64
CA LEU A 87 -3.97 10.38 8.83
C LEU A 87 -4.81 9.41 8.00
N TYR A 88 -4.18 8.73 7.05
CA TYR A 88 -4.85 7.80 6.17
C TYR A 88 -3.90 6.66 5.81
N CYS A 89 -4.44 5.45 5.73
CA CYS A 89 -3.65 4.24 5.67
C CYS A 89 -3.79 3.52 4.32
N ASN A 90 -3.07 4.00 3.31
CA ASN A 90 -2.81 3.25 2.09
C ASN A 90 -1.33 2.88 2.05
N LEU A 91 -1.02 1.61 1.80
CA LEU A 91 0.36 1.13 1.72
C LEU A 91 0.68 0.78 0.27
N LEU A 92 1.71 1.43 -0.28
CA LEU A 92 2.20 1.15 -1.62
C LEU A 92 3.53 0.41 -1.53
N PHE A 93 3.57 -0.79 -2.09
CA PHE A 93 4.78 -1.60 -2.15
C PHE A 93 4.92 -2.28 -3.51
N TYR A 94 6.14 -2.71 -3.79
CA TYR A 94 6.52 -3.23 -5.08
C TYR A 94 6.64 -4.76 -5.07
N VAL A 95 6.07 -5.43 -6.07
CA VAL A 95 6.21 -6.88 -6.27
C VAL A 95 6.73 -7.17 -7.69
N THR A 96 7.95 -7.69 -7.79
CA THR A 96 8.41 -8.38 -9.01
C THR A 96 7.87 -9.81 -9.00
N LEU A 97 6.96 -10.13 -9.91
CA LEU A 97 6.74 -11.53 -10.29
C LEU A 97 7.81 -11.92 -11.31
N THR A 98 8.50 -13.02 -11.03
CA THR A 98 9.71 -13.52 -11.70
C THR A 98 9.59 -13.75 -13.21
N SER A 99 8.38 -13.73 -13.79
CA SER A 99 8.12 -14.13 -15.17
C SER A 99 7.93 -12.99 -16.17
N LEU A 100 7.75 -11.74 -15.72
CA LEU A 100 7.49 -10.62 -16.64
C LEU A 100 8.32 -9.41 -16.21
N TRP A 101 9.01 -8.81 -17.18
CA TRP A 101 9.77 -7.55 -17.09
C TRP A 101 8.91 -6.32 -16.70
N HIS A 102 7.71 -6.54 -16.15
CA HIS A 102 6.77 -5.52 -15.76
C HIS A 102 6.79 -5.35 -14.25
N LYS A 103 7.12 -4.13 -13.85
CA LYS A 103 7.02 -3.64 -12.49
C LYS A 103 5.54 -3.61 -12.06
N CYS A 104 5.15 -4.44 -11.08
CA CYS A 104 3.81 -4.45 -10.52
C CYS A 104 3.80 -3.76 -9.15
N LEU A 105 2.92 -2.79 -8.99
CA LEU A 105 2.63 -2.14 -7.72
C LEU A 105 1.49 -2.87 -7.04
N ILE A 106 1.60 -3.10 -5.74
CA ILE A 106 0.47 -3.51 -4.92
C ILE A 106 0.14 -2.34 -4.02
N VAL A 107 -1.13 -1.94 -4.05
CA VAL A 107 -1.68 -0.96 -3.14
C VAL A 107 -2.58 -1.72 -2.17
N ARG A 108 -2.22 -1.71 -0.89
CA ARG A 108 -3.12 -2.19 0.14
C ARG A 108 -3.90 -1.02 0.71
N LEU A 109 -5.22 -1.14 0.66
CA LEU A 109 -6.17 -0.12 1.11
C LEU A 109 -6.80 -0.61 2.43
N VAL A 110 -7.13 0.33 3.34
CA VAL A 110 -7.98 0.05 4.52
C VAL A 110 -9.30 -0.51 4.04
#